data_AF-A0A5K0YX19-F1
#
_entry.id   AF-A0A5K0YX19-F1
#
_cell.length_a   1.000
_cell.length_b   1.000
_cell.length_c   1.000
_cell.angle_alpha   90.00
_cell.angle_beta   90.00
_cell.angle_gamma   90.00
#
_symmetry.space_group_name_H-M   'P 1'
#
loop_
_entity.id
_entity.type
_entity.pdbx_description
1 polymer ?
#
loop_
_entity_poly.entity_id
_entity_poly.type
_entity_poly.pdbx_seq_one_letter_code
_entity_poly.pdbx_strand_id
1 'polypeptide(L)' 'SLGGERTVKKLRLSKALTIPEGTTVSDACRRMATRRVDAVLLTDSNALLSGI' A
#
# COMPACT_ATOMS: atom_id res chain seq x y z
N SER A 1 17.19 -18.59 16.36
CA SER A 1 17.00 -19.40 15.14
C SER A 1 18.18 -19.19 14.23
N LEU A 2 18.55 -20.17 13.41
CA LEU A 2 19.59 -20.07 12.39
C LEU A 2 19.27 -18.89 11.47
N GLY A 3 19.89 -17.74 11.74
CA GLY A 3 19.59 -16.45 11.11
C GLY A 3 20.19 -16.37 9.72
N GLY A 4 19.69 -17.18 8.78
CA GLY A 4 19.94 -16.96 7.36
C GLY A 4 19.36 -15.61 6.92
N GLU A 5 19.99 -14.98 5.92
CA GLU A 5 19.57 -13.68 5.37
C GLU A 5 18.04 -13.62 5.15
N ARG A 6 17.36 -12.71 5.86
CA ARG A 6 15.92 -12.46 5.70
C ARG A 6 15.73 -11.21 4.85
N THR A 7 15.53 -11.41 3.55
CA THR A 7 15.24 -10.32 2.61
C THR A 7 13.75 -9.96 2.62
N VAL A 8 13.40 -8.79 2.08
CA VAL A 8 12.00 -8.35 1.92
C VAL A 8 11.15 -9.39 1.19
N LYS A 9 11.73 -10.08 0.19
CA LYS A 9 11.09 -11.18 -0.55
C LYS A 9 10.61 -12.34 0.36
N LYS A 10 11.24 -12.53 1.51
CA LYS A 10 10.91 -13.59 2.49
C LYS A 10 9.87 -13.15 3.53
N LEU A 11 9.35 -11.92 3.44
CA LEU A 11 8.25 -11.46 4.29
C LEU A 11 6.91 -11.98 3.77
N ARG A 12 5.98 -12.30 4.68
CA ARG A 12 4.59 -12.59 4.32
C ARG A 12 3.85 -11.27 4.14
N LEU A 13 3.80 -10.79 2.90
CA LEU A 13 3.17 -9.51 2.56
C LEU A 13 1.65 -9.66 2.47
N SER A 14 0.92 -8.75 3.11
CA SER A 14 -0.50 -8.52 2.84
C SER A 14 -0.66 -7.64 1.60
N LYS A 15 -1.76 -7.83 0.86
CA LYS A 15 -2.07 -6.98 -0.30
C LYS A 15 -2.26 -5.54 0.15
N ALA A 16 -1.49 -4.61 -0.42
CA ALA A 16 -1.65 -3.18 -0.17
C ALA A 16 -2.94 -2.64 -0.80
N LEU A 17 -3.54 -1.64 -0.18
CA LEU A 17 -4.62 -0.86 -0.79
C LEU A 17 -4.01 0.19 -1.72
N THR A 18 -4.22 0.04 -3.02
CA THR A 18 -3.73 0.99 -4.04
C THR A 18 -4.85 1.88 -4.52
N ILE A 19 -4.60 3.19 -4.64
CA ILE A 19 -5.55 4.18 -5.15
C ILE A 19 -4.86 5.14 -6.13
N PRO A 20 -5.57 5.74 -7.11
CA PRO A 20 -4.99 6.78 -7.97
C PRO A 20 -4.62 8.04 -7.18
N GLU A 21 -3.58 8.78 -7.58
CA GLU A 21 -3.16 10.02 -6.93
C GLU A 21 -4.22 11.15 -6.97
N GLY A 22 -5.14 11.10 -7.94
CA GLY A 22 -6.31 11.99 -8.00
C GLY A 22 -7.42 11.65 -7.00
N THR A 23 -7.25 10.64 -6.15
CA THR A 23 -8.23 10.29 -5.11
C THR A 23 -8.26 11.39 -4.06
N THR A 24 -9.44 11.92 -3.75
CA THR A 24 -9.59 12.92 -2.70
C THR A 24 -9.19 12.35 -1.34
N VAL A 25 -8.70 13.20 -0.43
CA VAL A 25 -8.32 12.78 0.94
C VAL A 25 -9.49 12.09 1.65
N SER A 26 -10.72 12.61 1.50
CA SER A 26 -11.93 12.03 2.09
C SER A 26 -12.19 10.60 1.60
N ASP A 27 -12.07 10.37 0.29
CA ASP A 27 -12.25 9.05 -0.30
C ASP A 27 -11.13 8.09 0.10
N ALA A 28 -9.88 8.57 0.17
CA ALA A 28 -8.76 7.79 0.65
C ALA A 28 -8.99 7.31 2.09
N CYS A 29 -9.37 8.22 3.00
CA CYS A 29 -9.70 7.89 4.39
C CYS A 29 -10.86 6.88 4.49
N ARG A 30 -11.93 7.07 3.70
CA ARG A 30 -13.08 6.14 3.68
C ARG A 30 -12.65 4.73 3.23
N ARG A 31 -11.81 4.63 2.19
CA ARG A 31 -11.30 3.35 1.69
C ARG A 31 -10.38 2.67 2.72
N MET A 32 -9.49 3.42 3.38
CA MET A 32 -8.64 2.90 4.46
C MET A 32 -9.48 2.34 5.61
N ALA A 33 -10.47 3.09 6.09
CA ALA A 33 -11.37 2.66 7.16
C ALA A 33 -12.16 1.40 6.78
N THR A 34 -12.68 1.34 5.56
CA THR A 34 -13.43 0.18 5.04
C THR A 34 -12.54 -1.06 4.95
N ARG A 35 -11.28 -0.87 4.54
CA ARG A 35 -10.32 -1.96 4.35
C ARG A 35 -9.58 -2.37 5.62
N ARG A 36 -9.69 -1.58 6.69
CA ARG A 36 -8.95 -1.72 7.96
C ARG A 36 -7.44 -1.73 7.74
N VAL A 37 -6.95 -0.73 7.03
CA VAL A 37 -5.52 -0.51 6.76
C VAL A 37 -5.13 0.89 7.18
N ASP A 38 -3.87 1.07 7.59
CA ASP A 38 -3.35 2.33 8.11
C ASP A 38 -2.71 3.21 7.01
N ALA A 39 -2.44 2.63 5.84
CA ALA A 39 -1.78 3.30 4.72
C ALA A 39 -2.31 2.79 3.37
N VAL A 40 -2.10 3.61 2.34
CA VAL A 40 -2.37 3.29 0.94
C VAL A 40 -1.10 3.37 0.12
N LEU A 41 -1.15 2.91 -1.12
CA LEU A 41 -0.15 3.22 -2.13
C LEU A 41 -0.82 4.05 -3.22
N LEU A 42 -0.17 5.14 -3.63
CA LEU A 42 -0.67 6.00 -4.69
C LEU A 42 -0.08 5.58 -6.04
N THR A 43 -0.91 5.60 -7.08
CA THR A 43 -0.44 5.42 -8.47
C THR A 43 -0.74 6.65 -9.33
N ASP A 44 0.21 6.98 -10.20
CA ASP A 44 0.05 8.02 -11.21
C ASP A 44 -0.81 7.57 -12.40
N SER A 45 -0.93 8.41 -13.43
CA SER A 45 -1.67 8.09 -14.67
C SER A 45 -1.07 6.95 -15.49
N ASN A 46 0.18 6.56 -15.24
CA ASN A 46 0.87 5.45 -15.88
C ASN A 46 0.76 4.15 -15.05
N ALA A 47 -0.04 4.17 -13.97
CA ALA A 47 -0.14 3.09 -12.98
C ALA A 47 1.19 2.77 -12.26
N LEU A 48 2.13 3.72 -12.26
CA LEU A 48 3.37 3.62 -11.51
C LEU A 48 3.19 4.14 -10.08
N LEU A 49 3.96 3.61 -9.14
CA LEU A 49 3.94 4.05 -7.75
C LEU A 49 4.42 5.49 -7.63
N SER A 50 3.57 6.39 -7.12
CA SER A 50 3.89 7.80 -6.91
C SER A 50 3.97 8.22 -5.44
N GLY A 51 3.43 7.43 -4.51
CA GLY A 51 3.45 7.77 -3.08
C GLY A 51 2.82 6.73 -2.14
N ILE A 52 2.71 7.11 -0.86
CA ILE A 52 2.08 6.36 0.24
C ILE A 52 1.04 7.26 0.89
#